data_AF-A0AAF3J6E0-F1
#
_entry.id   AF-A0AAF3J6E0-F1
#
_cell.length_a   1.000
_cell.length_b   1.000
_cell.length_c   1.000
_cell.angle_alpha   90.00
_cell.angle_beta   90.00
_cell.angle_gamma   90.00
#
_symmetry.space_group_name_H-M   'P 1'
#
loop_
_entity.id
_entity.type
_entity.pdbx_description
1 polymer ?
#
loop_
_entity_poly.entity_id
_entity_poly.type
_entity_poly.pdbx_seq_one_letter_code
_entity_poly.pdbx_strand_id
1 'polypeptide(L)'
;MSILPLAIVNAIYRSFICFELVIHFFGFAATLFFFVIFFRSPVFHTNLRWVLYSFCASFALTSLMRTILCIFHMFFLEALQASSNTFLSKISDFFLRARDTCLYAGALHMLLLAGERLLATAKSKTYENERHHLPFLIVIIIMWSASIIMMFFLKNGKLTQYLFAALYAVSDLASIVLMIIVYRLNYSNIVLNQGTLDISHGYQRWC
;
A
#
# COMPACT_ATOMS: atom_id res chain seq x y z
N MET A 1 -36.18 24.11 3.39
CA MET A 1 -35.27 22.97 3.10
C MET A 1 -36.13 21.85 2.53
N SER A 2 -36.04 21.57 1.24
CA SER A 2 -36.73 20.43 0.62
C SER A 2 -36.10 19.14 1.14
N ILE A 3 -36.84 18.38 1.93
CA ILE A 3 -36.43 17.05 2.41
C ILE A 3 -36.38 16.16 1.15
N LEU A 4 -35.17 15.84 0.69
CA LEU A 4 -35.00 14.91 -0.42
C LEU A 4 -35.69 13.58 -0.03
N PRO A 5 -36.57 13.01 -0.89
CA PRO A 5 -37.22 11.75 -0.57
C PRO A 5 -36.19 10.67 -0.23
N LEU A 6 -36.46 9.90 0.84
CA LEU A 6 -35.59 8.82 1.31
C LEU A 6 -35.22 7.83 0.18
N ALA A 7 -36.15 7.59 -0.74
CA ALA A 7 -35.92 6.78 -1.94
C ALA A 7 -34.79 7.30 -2.83
N ILE A 8 -34.70 8.63 -3.02
CA ILE A 8 -33.64 9.24 -3.83
C ILE A 8 -32.30 9.15 -3.10
N VAL A 9 -32.27 9.40 -1.79
CA VAL A 9 -31.04 9.24 -0.97
C VAL A 9 -30.51 7.80 -1.06
N ASN A 10 -31.39 6.82 -0.92
CA ASN A 10 -31.03 5.40 -1.00
C ASN A 10 -30.55 5.00 -2.40
N ALA A 11 -31.18 5.53 -3.46
CA ALA A 11 -30.76 5.28 -4.84
C ALA A 11 -29.37 5.86 -5.14
N ILE A 12 -29.08 7.08 -4.70
CA ILE A 12 -27.76 7.72 -4.82
C ILE A 12 -26.72 6.89 -4.07
N TYR A 13 -27.02 6.50 -2.83
CA TYR A 13 -26.12 5.71 -2.00
C TYR A 13 -25.81 4.34 -2.61
N ARG A 14 -26.82 3.61 -3.10
CA ARG A 14 -26.63 2.33 -3.79
C ARG A 14 -25.80 2.49 -5.07
N SER A 15 -26.02 3.56 -5.84
CA SER A 15 -25.23 3.87 -7.04
C SER A 15 -23.76 4.11 -6.71
N PHE A 16 -23.49 4.85 -5.64
CA PHE A 16 -22.13 5.07 -5.14
C PHE A 16 -21.45 3.75 -4.74
N ILE A 17 -22.15 2.87 -4.02
CA ILE A 17 -21.60 1.56 -3.64
C ILE A 17 -21.33 0.69 -4.87
N CYS A 18 -22.22 0.68 -5.87
CA CYS A 18 -21.99 -0.08 -7.10
C CYS A 18 -20.73 0.40 -7.82
N PHE A 19 -20.53 1.72 -7.89
CA PHE A 19 -19.33 2.30 -8.47
C PHE A 19 -18.06 1.93 -7.67
N GLU A 20 -18.12 2.05 -6.33
CA GLU A 20 -17.03 1.69 -5.43
C GLU A 20 -16.67 0.19 -5.54
N LEU A 21 -17.68 -0.68 -5.67
CA LEU A 21 -17.50 -2.12 -5.89
C LEU A 21 -16.70 -2.38 -7.17
N VAL A 22 -17.05 -1.72 -8.27
CA VAL A 22 -16.34 -1.88 -9.57
C VAL A 22 -14.88 -1.45 -9.44
N ILE A 23 -14.61 -0.32 -8.80
CA ILE A 23 -13.24 0.17 -8.56
C ILE A 23 -12.43 -0.87 -7.78
N HIS A 24 -12.97 -1.38 -6.66
CA HIS A 24 -12.24 -2.33 -5.83
C HIS A 24 -12.09 -3.70 -6.47
N PHE A 25 -13.04 -4.12 -7.31
CA PHE A 25 -12.91 -5.33 -8.11
C PHE A 25 -11.72 -5.23 -9.08
N PHE A 26 -11.64 -4.13 -9.85
CA PHE A 26 -10.51 -3.89 -10.74
C PHE A 26 -9.19 -3.69 -9.99
N GLY A 27 -9.23 -2.98 -8.85
CA GLY A 27 -8.08 -2.83 -7.96
C GLY A 27 -7.55 -4.18 -7.48
N PHE A 28 -8.44 -5.07 -7.03
CA PHE A 28 -8.08 -6.43 -6.63
C PHE A 28 -7.45 -7.22 -7.78
N ALA A 29 -8.08 -7.22 -8.96
CA ALA A 29 -7.54 -7.89 -10.15
C ALA A 29 -6.15 -7.37 -10.54
N ALA A 30 -5.96 -6.04 -10.54
CA ALA A 30 -4.67 -5.41 -10.83
C ALA A 30 -3.60 -5.80 -9.80
N THR A 31 -3.94 -5.81 -8.50
CA THR A 31 -3.00 -6.21 -7.44
C THR A 31 -2.60 -7.69 -7.56
N LEU A 32 -3.54 -8.58 -7.90
CA LEU A 32 -3.24 -9.99 -8.17
C LEU A 32 -2.32 -10.16 -9.39
N PHE A 33 -2.56 -9.38 -10.45
CA PHE A 33 -1.69 -9.38 -11.63
C PHE A 33 -0.25 -8.99 -11.27
N PHE A 34 -0.06 -7.90 -10.51
CA PHE A 34 1.28 -7.51 -10.02
C PHE A 34 1.88 -8.56 -9.08
N PHE A 35 1.08 -9.17 -8.23
CA PHE A 35 1.53 -10.25 -7.35
C PHE A 35 2.12 -11.41 -8.16
N VAL A 36 1.45 -11.83 -9.24
CA VAL A 36 1.95 -12.89 -10.15
C VAL A 36 3.23 -12.45 -10.88
N ILE A 37 3.31 -11.20 -11.34
CA ILE A 37 4.52 -10.69 -11.99
C ILE A 37 5.71 -10.71 -11.03
N PHE A 38 5.56 -10.17 -9.83
CA PHE A 38 6.64 -10.14 -8.84
C PHE A 38 7.02 -11.55 -8.38
N PHE A 39 6.06 -12.48 -8.39
CA PHE A 39 6.30 -13.89 -8.12
C PHE A 39 7.20 -14.55 -9.15
N ARG A 40 6.95 -14.27 -10.43
CA ARG A 40 7.68 -14.92 -11.53
C ARG A 40 8.95 -14.22 -11.95
N SER A 41 9.09 -12.92 -11.69
CA SER A 41 10.22 -12.15 -12.19
C SER A 41 11.51 -12.45 -11.42
N PRO A 42 12.53 -13.06 -12.06
CA PRO A 42 13.84 -13.27 -11.45
C PRO A 42 14.67 -11.98 -11.39
N VAL A 43 14.20 -10.89 -12.01
CA VAL A 43 14.92 -9.61 -12.12
C VAL A 43 15.00 -8.90 -10.77
N PHE A 44 14.08 -9.19 -9.85
CA PHE A 44 14.05 -8.54 -8.54
C PHE A 44 14.83 -9.34 -7.51
N HIS A 45 15.70 -8.64 -6.76
CA HIS A 45 16.33 -9.21 -5.56
C HIS A 45 15.27 -9.78 -4.61
N THR A 46 15.59 -10.90 -3.98
CA THR A 46 14.68 -11.61 -3.07
C THR A 46 14.15 -10.70 -1.96
N ASN A 47 14.97 -9.81 -1.40
CA ASN A 47 14.55 -8.86 -0.36
C ASN A 47 13.46 -7.91 -0.86
N LEU A 48 13.66 -7.30 -2.03
CA LEU A 48 12.67 -6.46 -2.67
C LEU A 48 11.38 -7.22 -3.00
N ARG A 49 11.47 -8.50 -3.42
CA ARG A 49 10.29 -9.33 -3.67
C ARG A 49 9.43 -9.50 -2.42
N TRP A 50 10.02 -9.76 -1.25
CA TRP A 50 9.27 -9.87 0.00
C TRP A 50 8.50 -8.59 0.35
N VAL A 51 9.16 -7.43 0.21
CA VAL A 51 8.51 -6.15 0.46
C VAL A 51 7.38 -5.89 -0.55
N LEU A 52 7.61 -6.17 -1.84
CA LEU A 52 6.60 -6.04 -2.88
C LEU A 52 5.41 -6.98 -2.67
N TYR A 53 5.62 -8.22 -2.21
CA TYR A 53 4.52 -9.13 -1.88
C TYR A 53 3.67 -8.59 -0.73
N SER A 54 4.32 -8.15 0.35
CA SER A 54 3.59 -7.60 1.50
C SER A 54 2.83 -6.33 1.12
N PHE A 55 3.45 -5.48 0.30
CA PHE A 55 2.82 -4.32 -0.30
C PHE A 55 1.59 -4.72 -1.13
N CYS A 56 1.73 -5.59 -2.14
CA CYS A 56 0.61 -6.06 -2.96
C CYS A 56 -0.49 -6.73 -2.13
N ALA A 57 -0.12 -7.53 -1.13
CA ALA A 57 -1.06 -8.18 -0.22
C ALA A 57 -1.89 -7.16 0.56
N SER A 58 -1.29 -6.05 1.01
CA SER A 58 -2.02 -4.98 1.69
C SER A 58 -3.09 -4.33 0.81
N PHE A 59 -2.82 -4.07 -0.47
CA PHE A 59 -3.81 -3.51 -1.41
C PHE A 59 -4.86 -4.54 -1.85
N ALA A 60 -4.46 -5.80 -2.03
CA ALA A 60 -5.37 -6.89 -2.33
C ALA A 60 -6.36 -7.10 -1.18
N LEU A 61 -5.87 -7.16 0.06
CA LEU A 61 -6.72 -7.28 1.25
C LEU A 61 -7.60 -6.04 1.44
N THR A 62 -7.07 -4.83 1.23
CA THR A 62 -7.88 -3.60 1.26
C THR A 62 -9.06 -3.69 0.28
N SER A 63 -8.78 -4.07 -0.97
CA SER A 63 -9.79 -4.17 -2.03
C SER A 63 -10.78 -5.29 -1.74
N LEU A 64 -10.33 -6.42 -1.20
CA LEU A 64 -11.18 -7.53 -0.78
C LEU A 64 -12.12 -7.12 0.36
N MET A 65 -11.59 -6.53 1.43
CA MET A 65 -12.41 -6.07 2.57
C MET A 65 -13.43 -5.02 2.13
N ARG A 66 -13.06 -4.10 1.23
CA ARG A 66 -13.98 -3.12 0.64
C ARG A 66 -15.05 -3.75 -0.23
N THR A 67 -14.68 -4.73 -1.05
CA THR A 67 -15.63 -5.49 -1.89
C THR A 67 -16.67 -6.19 -1.01
N ILE A 68 -16.22 -6.86 0.06
CA ILE A 68 -17.12 -7.52 1.03
C ILE A 68 -18.03 -6.49 1.71
N LEU A 69 -17.49 -5.34 2.12
CA LEU A 69 -18.26 -4.27 2.77
C LEU A 69 -19.30 -3.66 1.81
N CYS A 70 -18.96 -3.46 0.54
CA CYS A 70 -19.88 -2.98 -0.50
C CYS A 70 -21.03 -3.97 -0.73
N ILE A 71 -20.72 -5.27 -0.87
CA ILE A 71 -21.72 -6.34 -0.99
C ILE A 71 -22.63 -6.34 0.24
N PHE A 72 -22.05 -6.29 1.44
CA PHE A 72 -22.78 -6.29 2.69
C PHE A 72 -23.73 -5.08 2.82
N HIS A 73 -23.26 -3.87 2.48
CA HIS A 73 -24.08 -2.67 2.47
C HIS A 73 -25.17 -2.71 1.38
N MET A 74 -24.95 -3.34 0.23
CA MET A 74 -25.99 -3.48 -0.80
C MET A 74 -27.15 -4.36 -0.35
N PHE A 75 -26.88 -5.47 0.34
CA PHE A 75 -27.90 -6.42 0.76
C PHE A 75 -28.55 -6.07 2.10
N PHE A 76 -27.82 -5.46 3.04
CA PHE A 76 -28.27 -5.27 4.42
C PHE A 76 -28.47 -3.81 4.83
N LEU A 77 -28.55 -2.87 3.87
CA LEU A 77 -28.67 -1.42 4.15
C LEU A 77 -29.76 -1.08 5.17
N GLU A 78 -30.95 -1.65 4.97
CA GLU A 78 -32.12 -1.37 5.81
C GLU A 78 -31.97 -1.97 7.23
N ALA A 79 -31.37 -3.16 7.33
CA ALA A 79 -31.07 -3.81 8.61
C ALA A 79 -29.95 -3.08 9.39
N LEU A 80 -28.98 -2.49 8.69
CA LEU A 80 -27.92 -1.64 9.27
C LEU A 80 -28.47 -0.31 9.79
N GLN A 81 -29.41 0.30 9.05
CA GLN A 81 -30.04 1.57 9.47
C GLN A 81 -31.00 1.40 10.65
N ALA A 82 -31.64 0.23 10.78
CA ALA A 82 -32.66 -0.01 11.80
C ALA A 82 -32.11 -0.19 13.23
N SER A 83 -30.86 -0.65 13.42
CA SER A 83 -30.26 -0.77 14.76
C SER A 83 -28.73 -0.89 14.75
N SER A 84 -28.08 0.07 15.43
CA SER A 84 -26.62 0.18 15.55
C SER A 84 -25.96 -0.91 16.42
N ASN A 85 -26.74 -1.64 17.22
CA ASN A 85 -26.24 -2.68 18.14
C ASN A 85 -26.42 -4.11 17.61
N THR A 86 -26.79 -4.28 16.34
CA THR A 86 -26.95 -5.59 15.71
C THR A 86 -25.61 -6.28 15.47
N PHE A 87 -25.63 -7.60 15.38
CA PHE A 87 -24.50 -8.42 14.94
C PHE A 87 -23.93 -7.94 13.58
N LEU A 88 -24.81 -7.51 12.68
CA LEU A 88 -24.46 -6.98 11.36
C LEU A 88 -23.61 -5.70 11.45
N SER A 89 -23.95 -4.79 12.37
CA SER A 89 -23.16 -3.58 12.63
C SER A 89 -21.73 -3.91 13.10
N LYS A 90 -21.58 -4.91 13.99
CA LYS A 90 -20.26 -5.36 14.46
C LYS A 90 -19.42 -5.99 13.34
N ILE A 91 -20.04 -6.76 12.45
CA ILE A 91 -19.37 -7.33 11.27
C ILE A 91 -18.89 -6.20 10.35
N SER A 92 -19.74 -5.21 10.07
CA SER A 92 -19.36 -4.06 9.25
C SER A 92 -18.19 -3.29 9.86
N ASP A 93 -18.20 -3.04 11.16
CA ASP A 93 -17.10 -2.38 11.88
C ASP A 93 -15.80 -3.19 11.82
N PHE A 94 -15.88 -4.53 11.91
CA PHE A 94 -14.72 -5.40 11.72
C PHE A 94 -14.09 -5.25 10.33
N PHE A 95 -14.90 -5.34 9.26
CA PHE A 95 -14.40 -5.20 7.88
C PHE A 95 -13.85 -3.80 7.60
N LEU A 96 -14.48 -2.77 8.16
CA LEU A 96 -14.01 -1.39 8.07
C LEU A 96 -12.61 -1.24 8.70
N ARG A 97 -12.42 -1.81 9.89
CA ARG A 97 -11.13 -1.79 10.58
C ARG A 97 -10.08 -2.63 9.89
N ALA A 98 -10.45 -3.82 9.40
CA ALA A 98 -9.54 -4.68 8.65
C ALA A 98 -9.01 -3.97 7.39
N ARG A 99 -9.90 -3.27 6.67
CA ARG A 99 -9.51 -2.40 5.55
C ARG A 99 -8.53 -1.32 6.01
N ASP A 100 -8.82 -0.58 7.07
CA ASP A 100 -7.95 0.50 7.54
C ASP A 100 -6.57 0.00 7.94
N THR A 101 -6.49 -1.11 8.68
CA THR A 101 -5.22 -1.78 8.98
C THR A 101 -4.41 -2.05 7.71
N CYS A 102 -5.07 -2.54 6.65
CA CYS A 102 -4.38 -2.87 5.40
C CYS A 102 -3.90 -1.62 4.65
N LEU A 103 -4.69 -0.54 4.64
CA LEU A 103 -4.28 0.75 4.06
C LEU A 103 -3.05 1.31 4.78
N TYR A 104 -3.09 1.27 6.10
CA TYR A 104 -1.99 1.71 6.96
C TYR A 104 -0.74 0.86 6.76
N ALA A 105 -0.88 -0.46 6.66
CA ALA A 105 0.22 -1.33 6.32
C ALA A 105 0.80 -0.96 4.95
N GLY A 106 -0.05 -0.73 3.94
CA GLY A 106 0.39 -0.35 2.59
C GLY A 106 1.24 0.92 2.55
N ALA A 107 0.84 1.96 3.30
CA ALA A 107 1.60 3.20 3.39
C ALA A 107 2.97 3.03 4.09
N LEU A 108 3.04 2.24 5.18
CA LEU A 108 4.33 1.90 5.80
C LEU A 108 5.23 1.12 4.84
N HIS A 109 4.66 0.20 4.04
CA HIS A 109 5.42 -0.55 3.04
C HIS A 109 5.90 0.34 1.88
N MET A 110 5.19 1.41 1.52
CA MET A 110 5.73 2.41 0.58
C MET A 110 7.00 3.07 1.11
N LEU A 111 7.01 3.44 2.39
CA LEU A 111 8.21 3.99 3.03
C LEU A 111 9.35 2.97 3.06
N LEU A 112 9.03 1.69 3.35
CA LEU A 112 10.02 0.61 3.31
C LEU A 112 10.62 0.41 1.91
N LEU A 113 9.77 0.41 0.88
CA LEU A 113 10.21 0.34 -0.51
C LEU A 113 11.11 1.53 -0.85
N ALA A 114 10.80 2.71 -0.35
CA ALA A 114 11.63 3.89 -0.57
C ALA A 114 13.00 3.80 0.11
N GLY A 115 13.04 3.31 1.35
CA GLY A 115 14.28 3.03 2.05
C GLY A 115 15.11 1.94 1.37
N GLU A 116 14.49 0.86 0.91
CA GLU A 116 15.16 -0.24 0.19
C GLU A 116 15.82 0.26 -1.08
N ARG A 117 15.10 1.07 -1.88
CA ARG A 117 15.65 1.66 -3.10
C ARG A 117 16.80 2.61 -2.84
N LEU A 118 16.71 3.42 -1.78
CA LEU A 118 17.82 4.29 -1.37
C LEU A 118 19.04 3.48 -0.96
N LEU A 119 18.87 2.42 -0.18
CA LEU A 119 19.94 1.53 0.23
C LEU A 119 20.61 0.87 -0.98
N ALA A 120 19.80 0.33 -1.90
CA ALA A 120 20.29 -0.32 -3.12
C ALA A 120 21.08 0.65 -4.02
N THR A 121 20.61 1.91 -4.15
CA THR A 121 21.33 2.94 -4.91
C THR A 121 22.61 3.40 -4.21
N ALA A 122 22.58 3.64 -2.90
CA ALA A 122 23.73 4.15 -2.15
C ALA A 122 24.83 3.10 -1.97
N LYS A 123 24.46 1.82 -1.87
CA LYS A 123 25.37 0.70 -1.61
C LYS A 123 25.37 -0.33 -2.75
N SER A 124 25.22 0.10 -4.00
CA SER A 124 25.07 -0.81 -5.15
C SER A 124 26.13 -1.92 -5.23
N LYS A 125 27.39 -1.60 -4.88
CA LYS A 125 28.52 -2.55 -4.90
C LYS A 125 28.47 -3.64 -3.82
N THR A 126 27.91 -3.35 -2.64
CA THR A 126 27.85 -4.32 -1.53
C THR A 126 26.48 -4.97 -1.42
N TYR A 127 25.43 -4.32 -1.94
CA TYR A 127 24.05 -4.77 -1.85
C TYR A 127 23.81 -6.13 -2.54
N GLU A 128 24.44 -6.38 -3.68
CA GLU A 128 24.26 -7.65 -4.42
C GLU A 128 24.81 -8.87 -3.66
N ASN A 129 25.81 -8.68 -2.80
CA ASN A 129 26.46 -9.76 -2.05
C ASN A 129 25.79 -10.04 -0.69
N GLU A 130 24.91 -9.17 -0.22
CA GLU A 130 24.28 -9.26 1.09
C GLU A 130 22.94 -10.03 1.03
N ARG A 131 22.97 -11.33 1.35
CA ARG A 131 21.75 -12.15 1.49
C ARG A 131 21.12 -12.03 2.89
N HIS A 132 20.65 -10.85 3.24
CA HIS A 132 19.99 -10.61 4.53
C HIS A 132 18.46 -10.71 4.43
N HIS A 133 17.91 -11.92 4.28
CA HIS A 133 16.45 -12.11 4.17
C HIS A 133 15.70 -11.89 5.48
N LEU A 134 16.31 -12.31 6.60
CA LEU A 134 15.67 -12.35 7.91
C LEU A 134 15.35 -10.95 8.48
N PRO A 135 16.23 -9.93 8.36
CA PRO A 135 15.90 -8.57 8.78
C PRO A 135 14.70 -7.97 8.06
N PHE A 136 14.56 -8.19 6.74
CA PHE A 136 13.42 -7.67 5.98
C PHE A 136 12.11 -8.32 6.40
N LEU A 137 12.12 -9.63 6.66
CA LEU A 137 10.94 -10.33 7.18
C LEU A 137 10.52 -9.77 8.55
N ILE A 138 11.48 -9.53 9.44
CA ILE A 138 11.21 -8.91 10.75
C ILE A 138 10.58 -7.52 10.58
N VAL A 139 11.13 -6.68 9.70
CA VAL A 139 10.58 -5.33 9.46
C VAL A 139 9.16 -5.41 8.91
N ILE A 140 8.87 -6.34 7.99
CA ILE A 140 7.50 -6.55 7.47
C ILE A 140 6.55 -6.93 8.62
N ILE A 141 6.94 -7.87 9.49
CA ILE A 141 6.13 -8.27 10.66
C ILE A 141 5.90 -7.09 11.60
N ILE A 142 6.93 -6.28 11.86
CA ILE A 142 6.83 -5.07 12.68
C ILE A 142 5.84 -4.09 12.05
N MET A 143 5.88 -3.87 10.73
CA MET A 143 4.96 -2.97 10.04
C MET A 143 3.50 -3.42 10.18
N TRP A 144 3.22 -4.71 9.95
CA TRP A 144 1.87 -5.25 10.16
C TRP A 144 1.40 -5.12 11.61
N SER A 145 2.29 -5.43 12.55
CA SER A 145 1.99 -5.33 13.99
C SER A 145 1.73 -3.88 14.39
N ALA A 146 2.52 -2.93 13.88
CA ALA A 146 2.33 -1.50 14.11
C ALA A 146 0.98 -1.01 13.57
N SER A 147 0.59 -1.41 12.35
CA SER A 147 -0.71 -1.07 11.78
C SER A 147 -1.88 -1.61 12.60
N ILE A 148 -1.77 -2.85 13.13
CA ILE A 148 -2.79 -3.45 13.99
C ILE A 148 -2.90 -2.70 15.33
N ILE A 149 -1.76 -2.49 16.00
CA ILE A 149 -1.69 -1.79 17.29
C ILE A 149 -2.31 -0.38 17.15
N MET A 150 -1.99 0.31 16.07
CA MET A 150 -2.51 1.64 15.81
C MET A 150 -4.03 1.66 15.69
N MET A 151 -4.64 0.65 15.04
CA MET A 151 -6.09 0.52 14.96
C MET A 151 -6.75 0.31 16.32
N PHE A 152 -6.07 -0.34 17.27
CA PHE A 152 -6.56 -0.42 18.65
C PHE A 152 -6.58 0.95 19.33
N PHE A 153 -5.56 1.79 19.13
CA PHE A 153 -5.51 3.13 19.70
C PHE A 153 -6.47 4.13 19.04
N LEU A 154 -6.74 3.97 17.75
CA LEU A 154 -7.70 4.79 16.98
C LEU A 154 -9.15 4.66 17.48
N LYS A 155 -9.49 3.57 18.17
CA LYS A 155 -10.83 3.34 18.74
C LYS A 155 -11.21 4.36 19.81
N ASN A 156 -10.23 4.98 20.48
CA ASN A 156 -10.45 5.67 21.75
C ASN A 156 -10.56 7.21 21.62
N GLY A 157 -10.51 7.81 20.43
CA GLY A 157 -10.68 9.27 20.30
C GLY A 157 -10.71 9.83 18.88
N LYS A 158 -11.38 10.96 18.68
CA LYS A 158 -11.38 11.69 17.38
C LYS A 158 -10.03 12.38 17.11
N LEU A 159 -9.36 12.87 18.15
CA LEU A 159 -8.05 13.52 18.03
C LEU A 159 -6.97 12.55 17.53
N THR A 160 -7.01 11.29 17.97
CA THR A 160 -6.07 10.26 17.52
C THR A 160 -6.24 9.98 16.03
N GLN A 161 -7.46 9.99 15.48
CA GLN A 161 -7.71 9.81 14.04
C GLN A 161 -6.99 10.86 13.18
N TYR A 162 -7.08 12.14 13.54
CA TYR A 162 -6.39 13.20 12.81
C TYR A 162 -4.87 13.12 12.95
N LEU A 163 -4.37 12.80 14.15
CA LEU A 163 -2.93 12.65 14.38
C LEU A 163 -2.36 11.51 13.53
N PHE A 164 -3.04 10.35 13.47
CA PHE A 164 -2.58 9.24 12.66
C PHE A 164 -2.68 9.53 11.18
N ALA A 165 -3.76 10.16 10.70
CA ALA A 165 -3.85 10.62 9.31
C ALA A 165 -2.68 11.54 8.94
N ALA A 166 -2.29 12.46 9.83
CA ALA A 166 -1.13 13.32 9.64
C ALA A 166 0.19 12.53 9.59
N LEU A 167 0.38 11.54 10.46
CA LEU A 167 1.57 10.68 10.44
C LEU A 167 1.72 9.91 9.12
N TYR A 168 0.63 9.42 8.54
CA TYR A 168 0.68 8.77 7.22
C TYR A 168 0.96 9.74 6.09
N ALA A 169 0.32 10.91 6.09
CA ALA A 169 0.63 11.94 5.12
C ALA A 169 2.12 12.33 5.16
N VAL A 170 2.71 12.40 6.36
CA VAL A 170 4.15 12.63 6.54
C VAL A 170 4.98 11.44 6.04
N SER A 171 4.57 10.20 6.30
CA SER A 171 5.24 8.99 5.80
C SER A 171 5.23 8.91 4.27
N ASP A 172 4.11 9.23 3.64
CA ASP A 172 3.97 9.24 2.18
C ASP A 172 4.80 10.37 1.58
N LEU A 173 4.78 11.56 2.18
CA LEU A 173 5.63 12.68 1.76
C LEU A 173 7.11 12.32 1.89
N ALA A 174 7.52 11.68 3.00
CA ALA A 174 8.88 11.21 3.19
C ALA A 174 9.28 10.18 2.11
N SER A 175 8.37 9.29 1.74
CA SER A 175 8.58 8.31 0.66
C SER A 175 8.81 9.00 -0.68
N ILE A 176 8.02 10.03 -1.00
CA ILE A 176 8.19 10.84 -2.21
C ILE A 176 9.54 11.57 -2.20
N VAL A 177 9.90 12.20 -1.08
CA VAL A 177 11.19 12.91 -0.94
C VAL A 177 12.36 11.94 -1.11
N LEU A 178 12.30 10.76 -0.50
CA LEU A 178 13.30 9.71 -0.67
C LEU A 178 13.43 9.28 -2.14
N MET A 179 12.31 9.10 -2.85
CA MET A 179 12.32 8.78 -4.28
C MET A 179 12.99 9.88 -5.12
N ILE A 180 12.76 11.15 -4.79
CA ILE A 180 13.44 12.28 -5.46
C ILE A 180 14.95 12.24 -5.20
N ILE A 181 15.38 11.91 -3.98
CA ILE A 181 16.79 11.76 -3.64
C ILE A 181 17.40 10.60 -4.43
N VAL A 182 16.74 9.45 -4.47
CA VAL A 182 17.17 8.28 -5.26
C VAL A 182 17.33 8.64 -6.74
N TYR A 183 16.37 9.37 -7.30
CA TYR A 183 16.45 9.86 -8.69
C TYR A 183 17.70 10.72 -8.91
N ARG A 184 17.98 11.68 -8.01
CA ARG A 184 19.17 12.54 -8.11
C ARG A 184 20.48 11.75 -7.96
N LEU A 185 20.55 10.81 -7.03
CA LEU A 185 21.72 9.96 -6.84
C LEU A 185 21.99 9.08 -8.06
N ASN A 186 20.94 8.47 -8.62
CA ASN A 186 21.04 7.70 -9.86
C ASN A 186 21.53 8.57 -11.02
N TYR A 187 20.98 9.78 -11.18
CA TYR A 187 21.42 10.70 -12.23
C TYR A 187 22.90 11.08 -12.07
N SER A 188 23.34 11.44 -10.86
CA SER A 188 24.74 11.76 -10.57
C SER A 188 25.67 10.58 -10.88
N ASN A 189 25.29 9.36 -10.46
CA ASN A 189 26.06 8.15 -10.75
C ASN A 189 26.16 7.85 -12.25
N ILE A 190 25.12 8.11 -13.03
CA ILE A 190 25.16 7.95 -14.49
C ILE A 190 26.15 8.95 -15.09
N VAL A 191 26.04 10.24 -14.75
CA VAL A 191 26.94 11.29 -15.27
C VAL A 191 28.40 11.02 -14.91
N LEU A 192 28.67 10.59 -13.66
CA LEU A 192 30.03 10.26 -13.21
C LEU A 192 30.61 9.03 -13.93
N ASN A 193 29.78 8.06 -14.30
CA ASN A 193 30.23 6.84 -14.96
C ASN A 193 30.15 6.87 -16.50
N GLN A 194 29.57 7.92 -17.11
CA GLN A 194 29.60 8.10 -18.57
C GLN A 194 31.04 8.19 -19.09
N GLY A 195 31.93 8.84 -18.35
CA GLY A 195 33.35 8.93 -18.71
C GLY A 195 34.08 7.59 -18.72
N THR A 196 33.71 6.64 -17.86
CA THR A 196 34.31 5.28 -17.83
C THR A 196 33.66 4.32 -18.83
N LEU A 197 32.37 4.47 -19.12
CA LEU A 197 31.64 3.69 -20.12
C LEU A 197 32.06 4.03 -21.56
N ASP A 198 32.34 5.30 -21.85
CA ASP A 198 32.87 5.71 -23.16
C ASP A 198 34.28 5.16 -23.41
N ILE A 199 35.10 5.04 -22.35
CA ILE A 199 36.44 4.43 -22.44
C ILE A 199 36.34 2.91 -22.69
N SER A 200 35.40 2.21 -22.03
CA SER A 200 35.23 0.76 -22.24
C SER A 200 34.63 0.42 -23.62
N HIS A 201 33.69 1.23 -24.11
CA HIS A 201 33.17 1.10 -25.48
C HIS A 201 34.18 1.51 -26.54
N GLY A 202 35.06 2.47 -26.24
CA GLY A 202 36.23 2.77 -27.04
C GLY A 202 37.12 1.53 -27.17
N TYR A 203 37.58 0.96 -26.06
CA TYR A 203 38.45 -0.23 -26.07
C TYR A 203 37.86 -1.43 -26.83
N GLN A 204 36.55 -1.69 -26.72
CA GLN A 204 35.90 -2.77 -27.47
C GLN A 204 35.79 -2.54 -28.99
N ARG A 205 35.99 -1.30 -29.49
CA ARG A 205 36.08 -1.04 -30.94
C ARG A 205 37.50 -1.14 -31.49
N TRP A 206 38.51 -1.18 -30.62
CA TRP A 206 39.93 -1.21 -31.00
C TRP A 206 40.61 -2.56 -30.72
N CYS A 207 39.89 -3.55 -30.20
CA CYS A 207 40.29 -4.96 -30.15
C CYS A 207 39.47 -5.76 -31.15
#